data_AF-A0A395RHB2-F1
#
_entry.id   AF-A0A395RHB2-F1
#
_cell.length_a   1.000
_cell.length_b   1.000
_cell.length_c   1.000
_cell.angle_alpha   90.00
_cell.angle_beta   90.00
_cell.angle_gamma   90.00
#
_symmetry.space_group_name_H-M   'P 1'
#
loop_
_entity.id
_entity.type
_entity.pdbx_description
1 polymer ?
#
loop_
_entity_poly.entity_id
_entity_poly.type
_entity_poly.pdbx_seq_one_letter_code
_entity_poly.pdbx_strand_id
1 'polypeptide(L)'
;MENIKIHAVISSDYAVFDKSGKLPFSISLGLCRPLNGDTDPRSLGLKTTRSILDVPYALAHGLLSLQEDDTEVDVGQLKPTNPSIIDRPFLHLNSPVGRNDNVKKDWSIYDYHVHTNSELAALFKPGKKYAIRNKAGILGEYMFVDENDQLSEPDQTEKLCSAKANGRALFDVVESLPWPPEIEIRMKRCEDTEDDTLRLEIMVTNKGTEAISVQTRGRQRFLSPSGPIEPEPGFPLQDARSRIIDPEKSTPAATIQIFDAATNKVVRGTTQPGVCGLYQKHDPRPKLETLTALRPREPLIRHVDAGDLVAKLPDGKFGLRMERRGMWWCVGDCKEFAAAGDDRVPSHLYNTKIPPVMLECGDIVEIEVKDGVAR
;
A
#
# COMPACT_ATOMS: atom_id res chain seq x y z
N MET A 1 1.15 8.04 -41.71
CA MET A 1 1.81 7.24 -40.66
C MET A 1 1.05 7.53 -39.38
N GLU A 2 0.24 6.58 -38.92
CA GLU A 2 -0.52 6.73 -37.69
C GLU A 2 0.23 5.99 -36.58
N ASN A 3 0.73 6.74 -35.60
CA ASN A 3 1.28 6.14 -34.38
C ASN A 3 0.11 5.93 -33.43
N ILE A 4 -0.01 4.72 -32.86
CA ILE A 4 -0.97 4.47 -31.79
C ILE A 4 -0.49 5.23 -30.55
N LYS A 5 -1.28 6.22 -30.14
CA LYS A 5 -1.00 7.07 -28.98
C LYS A 5 -1.45 6.36 -27.71
N ILE A 6 -0.59 6.28 -26.70
CA ILE A 6 -0.88 5.65 -25.41
C ILE A 6 -0.68 6.65 -24.28
N HIS A 7 -1.64 6.73 -23.35
CA HIS A 7 -1.42 7.42 -22.09
C HIS A 7 -0.53 6.58 -21.19
N ALA A 8 0.58 7.17 -20.73
CA ALA A 8 1.52 6.52 -19.84
C ALA A 8 1.68 7.33 -18.55
N VAL A 9 1.64 6.65 -17.41
CA VAL A 9 1.93 7.19 -16.09
C VAL A 9 3.01 6.34 -15.46
N ILE A 10 4.01 6.99 -14.86
CA ILE A 10 5.08 6.33 -14.11
C ILE A 10 5.06 6.78 -12.65
N SER A 11 5.20 5.83 -11.74
CA SER A 11 5.31 6.06 -10.29
C SER A 11 6.25 5.03 -9.66
N SER A 12 6.54 5.20 -8.37
CA SER A 12 7.11 4.14 -7.53
C SER A 12 6.05 3.68 -6.54
N ASP A 13 6.10 2.39 -6.18
CA ASP A 13 5.21 1.81 -5.17
C ASP A 13 5.46 2.41 -3.78
N TYR A 14 6.70 2.78 -3.47
CA TYR A 14 7.05 3.50 -2.26
C TYR A 14 7.80 4.81 -2.55
N ALA A 15 7.71 5.73 -1.59
CA ALA A 15 8.52 6.96 -1.61
C ALA A 15 9.97 6.73 -1.12
N VAL A 16 10.35 5.49 -0.81
CA VAL A 16 11.67 5.13 -0.30
C VAL A 16 12.14 3.83 -0.94
N PHE A 17 13.39 3.81 -1.41
CA PHE A 17 14.13 2.60 -1.76
C PHE A 17 15.04 2.20 -0.59
N ASP A 18 14.78 1.03 0.00
CA ASP A 18 15.54 0.45 1.11
C ASP A 18 16.65 -0.46 0.59
N LYS A 19 17.91 -0.03 0.70
CA LYS A 19 19.07 -0.80 0.23
C LYS A 19 19.24 -2.14 0.93
N SER A 20 18.74 -2.30 2.15
CA SER A 20 18.75 -3.58 2.85
C SER A 20 17.89 -4.65 2.17
N GLY A 21 16.94 -4.24 1.32
CA GLY A 21 16.04 -5.13 0.58
C GLY A 21 14.86 -5.66 1.40
N LYS A 22 14.70 -5.20 2.66
CA LYS A 22 13.56 -5.58 3.50
C LYS A 22 12.24 -5.00 3.01
N LEU A 23 12.26 -3.77 2.49
CA LEU A 23 11.10 -3.18 1.83
C LEU A 23 11.17 -3.50 0.33
N PRO A 24 10.21 -4.25 -0.23
CA PRO A 24 10.15 -4.43 -1.68
C PRO A 24 9.90 -3.07 -2.35
N PHE A 25 10.49 -2.88 -3.53
CA PHE A 25 10.39 -1.62 -4.25
C PHE A 25 10.26 -1.87 -5.75
N SER A 26 9.36 -1.11 -6.36
CA SER A 26 8.96 -1.28 -7.75
C SER A 26 8.74 0.07 -8.41
N ILE A 27 9.07 0.12 -9.69
CA ILE A 27 8.69 1.21 -10.58
C ILE A 27 7.44 0.74 -11.32
N SER A 28 6.32 1.41 -11.09
CA SER A 28 5.03 1.08 -11.68
C SER A 28 4.80 1.90 -12.95
N LEU A 29 4.43 1.23 -14.03
CA LEU A 29 4.01 1.85 -15.28
C LEU A 29 2.55 1.52 -15.55
N GLY A 30 1.71 2.54 -15.48
CA GLY A 30 0.32 2.48 -15.94
C GLY A 30 0.23 2.89 -17.40
N LEU A 31 -0.37 2.05 -18.24
CA LEU A 31 -0.64 2.35 -19.64
C LEU A 31 -2.14 2.23 -19.95
N CYS A 32 -2.66 3.16 -20.75
CA CYS A 32 -4.05 3.13 -21.21
C CYS A 32 -4.16 3.68 -22.64
N ARG A 33 -4.91 2.98 -23.50
CA ARG A 33 -5.23 3.50 -24.84
C ARG A 33 -6.26 4.64 -24.71
N PRO A 34 -6.09 5.79 -25.37
CA PRO A 34 -7.02 6.91 -25.30
C PRO A 34 -8.38 6.54 -25.87
N LEU A 35 -9.45 7.10 -25.30
CA LEU A 35 -10.81 6.93 -25.84
C LEU A 35 -10.98 7.64 -27.19
N ASN A 36 -10.31 8.79 -27.36
CA ASN A 36 -10.42 9.62 -28.55
C ASN A 36 -9.26 9.33 -29.52
N GLY A 37 -9.59 8.95 -30.75
CA GLY A 37 -8.61 8.76 -31.83
C GLY A 37 -8.05 7.35 -31.94
N ASP A 38 -8.57 6.40 -31.16
CA ASP A 38 -8.28 4.97 -31.30
C ASP A 38 -9.61 4.21 -31.37
N THR A 39 -9.88 3.62 -32.53
CA THR A 39 -11.13 2.89 -32.83
C THR A 39 -10.90 1.40 -33.04
N ASP A 40 -9.68 0.90 -32.84
CA ASP A 40 -9.39 -0.51 -33.08
C ASP A 40 -9.97 -1.38 -31.94
N PRO A 41 -10.89 -2.31 -32.25
CA PRO A 41 -11.56 -3.12 -31.24
C PRO A 41 -10.66 -4.18 -30.58
N ARG A 42 -9.52 -4.53 -31.19
CA ARG A 42 -8.60 -5.57 -30.68
C ARG A 42 -7.79 -5.04 -29.51
N SER A 43 -7.36 -5.89 -28.59
CA SER A 43 -6.43 -5.49 -27.52
C SER A 43 -4.99 -5.37 -28.04
N LEU A 44 -4.12 -4.68 -27.30
CA LEU A 44 -2.68 -4.59 -27.64
C LEU A 44 -1.84 -5.32 -26.59
N GLY A 45 -0.86 -6.12 -27.01
CA GLY A 45 0.16 -6.69 -26.14
C GLY A 45 1.47 -5.93 -26.32
N LEU A 46 1.90 -5.16 -25.31
CA LEU A 46 3.22 -4.52 -25.31
C LEU A 46 4.25 -5.49 -24.74
N LYS A 47 5.33 -5.79 -25.47
CA LYS A 47 6.42 -6.64 -24.96
C LYS A 47 6.98 -6.05 -23.67
N THR A 48 7.21 -6.89 -22.66
CA THR A 48 7.81 -6.45 -21.39
C THR A 48 9.33 -6.31 -21.47
N THR A 49 9.96 -6.99 -22.43
CA THR A 49 11.40 -6.84 -22.73
C THR A 49 11.64 -5.77 -23.78
N ARG A 50 12.80 -5.11 -23.71
CA ARG A 50 13.25 -4.12 -24.72
C ARG A 50 12.21 -3.04 -25.04
N SER A 51 11.43 -2.67 -24.03
CA SER A 51 10.39 -1.64 -24.11
C SER A 51 10.53 -0.69 -22.92
N ILE A 52 9.61 0.27 -22.81
CA ILE A 52 9.51 1.16 -21.65
C ILE A 52 9.29 0.40 -20.33
N LEU A 53 8.76 -0.83 -20.40
CA LEU A 53 8.47 -1.67 -19.23
C LEU A 53 9.74 -2.32 -18.65
N ASP A 54 10.77 -2.50 -19.47
CA ASP A 54 12.10 -2.96 -19.04
C ASP A 54 12.93 -1.75 -18.60
N VAL A 55 12.79 -1.35 -17.33
CA VAL A 55 13.35 -0.09 -16.82
C VAL A 55 14.86 0.08 -17.10
N PRO A 56 15.73 -0.92 -16.87
CA PRO A 56 17.15 -0.83 -17.22
C PRO A 56 17.38 -0.54 -18.72
N TYR A 57 16.71 -1.30 -19.59
CA TYR A 57 16.80 -1.10 -21.04
C TYR A 57 16.29 0.30 -21.43
N ALA A 58 15.14 0.69 -20.90
CA ALA A 58 14.48 1.95 -21.20
C ALA A 58 15.33 3.15 -20.79
N LEU A 59 16.04 3.07 -19.66
CA LEU A 59 17.02 4.07 -19.24
C LEU A 59 18.23 4.11 -20.19
N ALA A 60 18.85 2.97 -20.48
CA ALA A 60 20.03 2.90 -21.35
C ALA A 60 19.77 3.37 -22.79
N HIS A 61 18.52 3.24 -23.28
CA HIS A 61 18.13 3.63 -24.63
C HIS A 61 17.36 4.96 -24.68
N GLY A 62 17.32 5.71 -23.57
CA GLY A 62 16.75 7.05 -23.52
C GLY A 62 15.22 7.13 -23.62
N LEU A 63 14.50 6.02 -23.43
CA LEU A 63 13.04 6.00 -23.29
C LEU A 63 12.62 6.56 -21.93
N LEU A 64 13.42 6.27 -20.90
CA LEU A 64 13.32 6.85 -19.56
C LEU A 64 14.56 7.71 -19.27
N SER A 65 14.44 8.57 -18.27
CA SER A 65 15.57 9.32 -17.70
C SER A 65 15.61 9.12 -16.19
N LEU A 66 16.82 9.07 -15.64
CA LEU A 66 17.09 9.01 -14.21
C LEU A 66 17.67 10.35 -13.76
N GLN A 67 17.15 10.91 -12.69
CA GLN A 67 17.67 12.11 -12.04
C GLN A 67 18.08 11.80 -10.60
N GLU A 68 19.25 12.28 -10.17
CA GLU A 68 19.74 12.32 -8.78
C GLU A 68 19.73 13.78 -8.33
N ASP A 69 18.98 14.11 -7.27
CA ASP A 69 18.84 15.48 -6.75
C ASP A 69 18.58 16.53 -7.86
N ASP A 70 17.62 16.21 -8.74
CA ASP A 70 17.21 17.00 -9.93
C ASP A 70 18.28 17.14 -11.04
N THR A 71 19.41 16.41 -10.94
CA THR A 71 20.46 16.34 -11.98
C THR A 71 20.36 15.02 -12.75
N GLU A 72 20.39 15.06 -14.08
CA GLU A 72 20.34 13.85 -14.90
C GLU A 72 21.59 12.98 -14.72
N VAL A 73 21.38 11.67 -14.57
CA VAL A 73 22.43 10.68 -14.33
C VAL A 73 22.72 9.94 -15.62
N ASP A 74 23.99 9.85 -16.00
CA ASP A 74 24.42 8.91 -17.04
C ASP A 74 24.34 7.48 -16.50
N VAL A 75 23.45 6.70 -17.09
CA VAL A 75 23.19 5.31 -16.70
C VAL A 75 24.10 4.32 -17.44
N GLY A 76 24.89 4.77 -18.42
CA GLY A 76 25.74 3.91 -19.23
C GLY A 76 24.97 2.78 -19.94
N GLN A 77 25.58 1.59 -20.01
CA GLN A 77 25.00 0.42 -20.66
C GLN A 77 24.40 -0.55 -19.64
N LEU A 78 23.29 -0.14 -19.00
CA LEU A 78 22.51 -1.06 -18.17
C LEU A 78 22.04 -2.26 -19.00
N LYS A 79 22.24 -3.47 -18.48
CA LYS A 79 21.76 -4.66 -19.17
C LYS A 79 20.23 -4.76 -19.10
N PRO A 80 19.56 -5.17 -20.18
CA PRO A 80 18.15 -5.49 -20.17
C PRO A 80 17.85 -6.57 -19.13
N THR A 81 16.63 -6.58 -18.64
CA THR A 81 16.16 -7.60 -17.71
C THR A 81 16.20 -8.97 -18.38
N ASN A 82 16.69 -9.99 -17.66
CA ASN A 82 16.79 -11.33 -18.20
C ASN A 82 15.38 -11.88 -18.54
N PRO A 83 15.10 -12.30 -19.78
CA PRO A 83 13.79 -12.84 -20.14
C PRO A 83 13.35 -14.05 -19.30
N SER A 84 14.30 -14.82 -18.74
CA SER A 84 13.97 -16.02 -17.96
C SER A 84 13.34 -15.74 -16.60
N ILE A 85 13.40 -14.50 -16.11
CA ILE A 85 12.78 -14.09 -14.83
C ILE A 85 11.48 -13.31 -15.03
N ILE A 86 11.00 -13.21 -16.27
CA ILE A 86 9.80 -12.46 -16.63
C ILE A 86 8.61 -13.40 -16.66
N ASP A 87 7.74 -13.27 -15.66
CA ASP A 87 6.52 -14.08 -15.55
C ASP A 87 5.46 -13.69 -16.61
N ARG A 88 5.54 -12.46 -17.14
CA ARG A 88 4.59 -11.93 -18.13
C ARG A 88 5.33 -11.35 -19.33
N PRO A 89 5.34 -12.04 -20.50
CA PRO A 89 6.05 -11.56 -21.68
C PRO A 89 5.39 -10.33 -22.34
N PHE A 90 4.11 -10.08 -22.04
CA PHE A 90 3.35 -8.95 -22.55
C PHE A 90 2.52 -8.28 -21.45
N LEU A 91 2.37 -6.96 -21.56
CA LEU A 91 1.33 -6.19 -20.87
C LEU A 91 0.16 -5.99 -21.83
N HIS A 92 -1.00 -6.50 -21.48
CA HIS A 92 -2.22 -6.38 -22.29
C HIS A 92 -2.90 -5.03 -22.03
N LEU A 93 -3.15 -4.25 -23.09
CA LEU A 93 -3.86 -2.98 -23.09
C LEU A 93 -5.24 -3.17 -23.71
N ASN A 94 -6.29 -2.97 -22.91
CA ASN A 94 -7.66 -3.18 -23.33
C ASN A 94 -8.08 -2.20 -24.43
N SER A 95 -8.96 -2.67 -25.32
CA SER A 95 -9.58 -1.85 -26.35
C SER A 95 -10.35 -0.63 -25.79
N PRO A 96 -10.30 0.53 -26.45
CA PRO A 96 -11.15 1.69 -26.15
C PRO A 96 -12.60 1.52 -26.59
N VAL A 97 -12.87 0.59 -27.50
CA VAL A 97 -14.20 0.38 -28.07
C VAL A 97 -15.15 -0.15 -27.00
N GLY A 98 -16.29 0.53 -26.80
CA GLY A 98 -17.31 0.12 -25.83
C GLY A 98 -16.98 0.43 -24.37
N ARG A 99 -15.91 1.18 -24.09
CA ARG A 99 -15.60 1.61 -22.72
C ARG A 99 -16.68 2.54 -22.17
N ASN A 100 -16.92 2.40 -20.86
CA ASN A 100 -17.69 3.38 -20.11
C ASN A 100 -16.79 4.55 -19.67
N ASP A 101 -17.38 5.60 -19.09
CA ASP A 101 -16.62 6.80 -18.69
C ASP A 101 -15.62 6.56 -17.53
N ASN A 102 -15.56 5.37 -16.94
CA ASN A 102 -14.66 5.06 -15.83
C ASN A 102 -13.28 4.56 -16.31
N VAL A 103 -12.55 5.45 -16.98
CA VAL A 103 -11.20 5.21 -17.55
C VAL A 103 -10.21 4.60 -16.55
N LYS A 104 -10.42 4.77 -15.24
CA LYS A 104 -9.57 4.21 -14.19
C LYS A 104 -9.46 2.68 -14.24
N LYS A 105 -10.54 1.99 -14.62
CA LYS A 105 -10.56 0.53 -14.72
C LYS A 105 -9.87 -0.02 -15.97
N ASP A 106 -9.56 0.86 -16.91
CA ASP A 106 -9.00 0.51 -18.21
C ASP A 106 -7.48 0.71 -18.30
N TRP A 107 -6.84 1.01 -17.16
CA TRP A 107 -5.40 1.06 -17.07
C TRP A 107 -4.81 -0.32 -16.83
N SER A 108 -3.81 -0.64 -17.62
CA SER A 108 -2.98 -1.81 -17.42
C SER A 108 -1.72 -1.40 -16.69
N ILE A 109 -1.45 -2.05 -15.56
CA ILE A 109 -0.32 -1.75 -14.69
C ILE A 109 0.74 -2.84 -14.84
N TYR A 110 2.00 -2.42 -14.96
CA TYR A 110 3.17 -3.28 -14.87
C TYR A 110 4.12 -2.76 -13.81
N ASP A 111 4.51 -3.63 -12.88
CA ASP A 111 5.44 -3.31 -11.81
C ASP A 111 6.82 -3.92 -12.12
N TYR A 112 7.80 -3.05 -12.34
CA TYR A 112 9.19 -3.46 -12.46
C TYR A 112 9.83 -3.50 -11.08
N HIS A 113 10.04 -4.70 -10.54
CA HIS A 113 10.71 -4.88 -9.26
C HIS A 113 12.21 -4.56 -9.36
N VAL A 114 12.66 -3.61 -8.54
CA VAL A 114 14.08 -3.25 -8.47
C VAL A 114 14.75 -4.06 -7.37
N HIS A 115 15.44 -5.13 -7.76
CA HIS A 115 16.22 -5.93 -6.80
C HIS A 115 17.45 -5.16 -6.32
N THR A 116 17.75 -5.23 -5.02
CA THR A 116 18.85 -4.49 -4.39
C THR A 116 20.24 -4.85 -4.91
N ASN A 117 20.40 -6.05 -5.47
CA ASN A 117 21.62 -6.55 -6.09
C ASN A 117 21.71 -6.29 -7.61
N SER A 118 20.74 -5.58 -8.20
CA SER A 118 20.73 -5.27 -9.64
C SER A 118 21.71 -4.15 -10.00
N GLU A 119 22.13 -4.11 -11.28
CA GLU A 119 22.95 -3.02 -11.83
C GLU A 119 22.23 -1.66 -11.69
N LEU A 120 20.90 -1.63 -11.87
CA LEU A 120 20.09 -0.43 -11.67
C LEU A 120 20.13 0.02 -10.20
N ALA A 121 19.90 -0.90 -9.26
CA ALA A 121 19.95 -0.56 -7.83
C ALA A 121 21.32 -0.04 -7.41
N ALA A 122 22.42 -0.51 -8.02
CA ALA A 122 23.76 -0.03 -7.72
C ALA A 122 23.95 1.47 -7.98
N LEU A 123 23.18 2.08 -8.89
CA LEU A 123 23.22 3.53 -9.16
C LEU A 123 22.64 4.36 -8.02
N PHE A 124 21.75 3.79 -7.21
CA PHE A 124 21.04 4.50 -6.15
C PHE A 124 21.93 4.65 -4.91
N LYS A 125 22.27 5.87 -4.52
CA LYS A 125 23.14 6.15 -3.37
C LYS A 125 22.32 6.51 -2.12
N PRO A 126 22.61 5.95 -0.94
CA PRO A 126 21.99 6.36 0.31
C PRO A 126 22.07 7.87 0.55
N GLY A 127 21.00 8.46 1.08
CA GLY A 127 20.90 9.89 1.36
C GLY A 127 20.57 10.77 0.15
N LYS A 128 20.38 10.17 -1.03
CA LYS A 128 20.02 10.87 -2.27
C LYS A 128 18.55 10.67 -2.62
N LYS A 129 18.02 11.64 -3.39
CA LYS A 129 16.69 11.57 -3.95
C LYS A 129 16.76 11.29 -5.44
N TYR A 130 15.94 10.35 -5.91
CA TYR A 130 15.89 9.98 -7.32
C TYR A 130 14.52 10.22 -7.94
N ALA A 131 14.52 10.53 -9.23
CA ALA A 131 13.32 10.57 -10.05
C ALA A 131 13.53 9.83 -11.37
N ILE A 132 12.65 8.88 -11.69
CA ILE A 132 12.57 8.28 -13.03
C ILE A 132 11.41 8.89 -13.80
N ARG A 133 11.67 9.37 -15.01
CA ARG A 133 10.68 10.04 -15.86
C ARG A 133 10.65 9.45 -17.26
N ASN A 134 9.46 9.41 -17.84
CA ASN A 134 9.26 9.09 -19.25
C ASN A 134 9.70 10.28 -20.13
N LYS A 135 10.55 10.02 -21.15
CA LYS A 135 11.02 11.05 -22.09
C LYS A 135 10.05 11.32 -23.26
N ALA A 136 8.88 10.68 -23.27
CA ALA A 136 7.89 10.68 -24.35
C ALA A 136 8.44 10.13 -25.68
N GLY A 137 7.56 9.61 -26.54
CA GLY A 137 7.95 8.95 -27.79
C GLY A 137 7.69 7.45 -27.77
N ILE A 138 8.55 6.67 -28.41
CA ILE A 138 8.33 5.22 -28.65
C ILE A 138 8.32 4.46 -27.33
N LEU A 139 7.32 3.60 -27.13
CA LEU A 139 7.17 2.78 -25.93
C LEU A 139 7.77 1.37 -26.09
N GLY A 140 7.87 0.87 -27.32
CA GLY A 140 8.40 -0.45 -27.62
C GLY A 140 7.61 -1.16 -28.71
N GLU A 141 7.96 -2.43 -28.95
CA GLU A 141 7.24 -3.30 -29.87
C GLU A 141 5.94 -3.80 -29.24
N TYR A 142 4.86 -3.77 -30.02
CA TYR A 142 3.55 -4.27 -29.63
C TYR A 142 3.01 -5.26 -30.66
N MET A 143 2.00 -6.02 -30.27
CA MET A 143 1.22 -6.88 -31.14
C MET A 143 -0.27 -6.68 -30.85
N PHE A 144 -1.11 -6.96 -31.83
CA PHE A 144 -2.55 -7.06 -31.59
C PHE A 144 -2.87 -8.40 -30.96
N VAL A 145 -3.78 -8.38 -29.98
CA VAL A 145 -4.32 -9.55 -29.30
C VAL A 145 -5.80 -9.62 -29.64
N ASP A 146 -6.20 -10.69 -30.32
CA ASP A 146 -7.60 -10.91 -30.67
C ASP A 146 -8.41 -11.51 -29.50
N GLU A 147 -9.70 -11.75 -29.72
CA GLU A 147 -10.61 -12.30 -28.70
C GLU A 147 -10.27 -13.74 -28.28
N ASN A 148 -9.42 -14.44 -29.04
CA ASN A 148 -8.94 -15.80 -28.76
C ASN A 148 -7.50 -15.80 -28.19
N ASP A 149 -6.99 -14.66 -27.74
CA ASP A 149 -5.61 -14.44 -27.31
C ASP A 149 -4.55 -14.77 -28.38
N GLN A 150 -4.93 -14.79 -29.67
CA GLN A 150 -3.98 -14.95 -30.76
C GLN A 150 -3.27 -13.62 -31.04
N LEU A 151 -1.97 -13.74 -31.26
CA LEU A 151 -1.07 -12.63 -31.50
C LEU A 151 -0.95 -12.38 -33.00
N SER A 152 -1.19 -11.15 -33.42
CA SER A 152 -0.95 -10.68 -34.79
C SER A 152 0.01 -9.50 -34.79
N GLU A 153 0.98 -9.53 -35.70
CA GLU A 153 1.94 -8.43 -35.84
C GLU A 153 1.23 -7.17 -36.35
N PRO A 154 1.65 -5.99 -35.88
CA PRO A 154 1.19 -4.74 -36.47
C PRO A 154 1.77 -4.57 -37.87
N ASP A 155 1.16 -3.72 -38.68
CA ASP A 155 1.75 -3.34 -39.96
C ASP A 155 3.12 -2.70 -39.70
N GLN A 156 4.15 -3.07 -40.46
CA GLN A 156 5.57 -2.74 -40.23
C GLN A 156 5.89 -1.23 -40.08
N THR A 157 4.92 -0.34 -40.28
CA THR A 157 5.09 1.12 -40.16
C THR A 157 4.48 1.74 -38.91
N GLU A 158 3.70 1.00 -38.12
CA GLU A 158 3.04 1.52 -36.92
C GLU A 158 3.94 1.41 -35.68
N LYS A 159 3.95 2.46 -34.84
CA LYS A 159 4.71 2.49 -33.58
C LYS A 159 3.78 2.84 -32.42
N LEU A 160 3.99 2.16 -31.30
CA LEU A 160 3.35 2.52 -30.04
C LEU A 160 4.08 3.71 -29.43
N CYS A 161 3.39 4.84 -29.31
CA CYS A 161 3.99 6.09 -28.84
C CYS A 161 3.23 6.64 -27.64
N SER A 162 3.96 7.17 -26.66
CA SER A 162 3.35 7.90 -25.56
C SER A 162 2.70 9.20 -26.06
N ALA A 163 1.42 9.38 -25.79
CA ALA A 163 0.68 10.61 -26.08
C ALA A 163 1.13 11.77 -25.19
N LYS A 164 1.46 11.46 -23.93
CA LYS A 164 1.91 12.39 -22.88
C LYS A 164 2.77 11.62 -21.88
N ALA A 165 3.90 12.21 -21.49
CA ALA A 165 4.68 11.76 -20.33
C ALA A 165 4.09 12.40 -19.06
N ASN A 166 3.26 11.65 -18.33
CA ASN A 166 2.72 12.07 -17.05
C ASN A 166 3.37 11.29 -15.91
N GLY A 167 3.49 11.93 -14.74
CA GLY A 167 4.05 11.31 -13.54
C GLY A 167 5.58 11.26 -13.50
N ARG A 168 6.09 10.78 -12.36
CA ARG A 168 7.50 10.44 -12.12
C ARG A 168 7.54 9.45 -10.96
N ALA A 169 8.40 8.44 -11.04
CA ALA A 169 8.72 7.62 -9.88
C ALA A 169 9.71 8.40 -9.00
N LEU A 170 9.26 8.91 -7.86
CA LEU A 170 10.02 9.79 -6.98
C LEU A 170 10.26 9.09 -5.64
N PHE A 171 11.51 8.90 -5.28
CA PHE A 171 11.85 8.18 -4.06
C PHE A 171 13.17 8.66 -3.46
N ASP A 172 13.31 8.52 -2.15
CA ASP A 172 14.56 8.71 -1.43
C ASP A 172 15.25 7.37 -1.19
N VAL A 173 16.57 7.35 -1.15
CA VAL A 173 17.32 6.12 -0.93
C VAL A 173 17.90 6.12 0.48
N VAL A 174 17.68 5.04 1.21
CA VAL A 174 18.21 4.84 2.55
C VAL A 174 19.02 3.55 2.61
N GLU A 175 20.00 3.50 3.52
CA GLU A 175 20.79 2.29 3.75
C GLU A 175 19.93 1.16 4.32
N SER A 176 19.15 1.48 5.35
CA SER A 176 18.16 0.60 5.95
C SER A 176 17.05 1.43 6.56
N LEU A 177 15.80 1.00 6.37
CA LEU A 177 14.69 1.55 7.13
C LEU A 177 14.73 1.08 8.59
N PRO A 178 14.27 1.90 9.55
CA PRO A 178 13.97 1.42 10.89
C PRO A 178 12.71 0.56 10.82
N TRP A 179 12.83 -0.72 11.14
CA TRP A 179 11.70 -1.65 11.15
C TRP A 179 11.09 -1.74 12.54
N PRO A 180 9.75 -1.80 12.65
CA PRO A 180 9.11 -2.05 13.93
C PRO A 180 9.57 -3.39 14.50
N PRO A 181 9.63 -3.52 15.84
CA PRO A 181 9.81 -4.83 16.44
C PRO A 181 8.64 -5.75 16.09
N GLU A 182 8.89 -7.05 16.18
CA GLU A 182 7.82 -8.03 16.06
C GLU A 182 6.81 -7.87 17.19
N ILE A 183 5.53 -7.92 16.85
CA ILE A 183 4.42 -7.73 17.78
C ILE A 183 3.51 -8.95 17.64
N GLU A 184 3.23 -9.62 18.75
CA GLU A 184 2.23 -10.68 18.81
C GLU A 184 0.90 -10.08 19.26
N ILE A 185 -0.18 -10.39 18.55
CA ILE A 185 -1.53 -9.94 18.88
C ILE A 185 -2.43 -11.16 19.00
N ARG A 186 -3.11 -11.27 20.13
CA ARG A 186 -4.14 -12.28 20.38
C ARG A 186 -5.48 -11.63 20.65
N MET A 187 -6.53 -12.32 20.23
CA MET A 187 -7.91 -11.93 20.48
C MET A 187 -8.69 -13.15 20.96
N LYS A 188 -9.35 -13.02 22.10
CA LYS A 188 -10.25 -14.05 22.63
C LYS A 188 -11.50 -13.41 23.21
N ARG A 189 -12.51 -14.23 23.46
CA ARG A 189 -13.66 -13.82 24.26
C ARG A 189 -13.31 -13.82 25.74
N CYS A 190 -13.86 -12.87 26.50
CA CYS A 190 -13.77 -12.88 27.96
C CYS A 190 -14.73 -13.93 28.53
N GLU A 191 -14.25 -14.72 29.50
CA GLU A 191 -15.05 -15.68 30.26
C GLU A 191 -15.71 -14.99 31.47
N ASP A 192 -16.36 -13.84 31.27
CA ASP A 192 -17.09 -13.19 32.37
C ASP A 192 -18.45 -13.88 32.57
N THR A 193 -18.73 -14.32 33.80
CA THR A 193 -19.88 -15.16 34.17
C THR A 193 -21.12 -14.37 34.61
N GLU A 194 -21.09 -13.04 34.63
CA GLU A 194 -22.14 -12.22 35.27
C GLU A 194 -22.86 -11.23 34.35
N ASP A 195 -22.25 -10.79 33.23
CA ASP A 195 -22.88 -9.90 32.25
C ASP A 195 -23.01 -10.62 30.90
N ASP A 196 -24.23 -10.76 30.36
CA ASP A 196 -24.52 -11.28 29.01
C ASP A 196 -23.93 -10.40 27.86
N THR A 197 -23.04 -9.45 28.17
CA THR A 197 -22.38 -8.58 27.20
C THR A 197 -21.19 -9.29 26.55
N LEU A 198 -21.17 -9.34 25.21
CA LEU A 198 -20.03 -9.88 24.48
C LEU A 198 -18.81 -8.98 24.63
N ARG A 199 -17.84 -9.39 25.45
CA ARG A 199 -16.55 -8.71 25.63
C ARG A 199 -15.41 -9.51 25.00
N LEU A 200 -14.55 -8.80 24.28
CA LEU A 200 -13.31 -9.33 23.69
C LEU A 200 -12.12 -8.87 24.51
N GLU A 201 -11.19 -9.78 24.79
CA GLU A 201 -9.86 -9.45 25.33
C GLU A 201 -8.87 -9.42 24.15
N ILE A 202 -8.18 -8.29 24.00
CA ILE A 202 -7.14 -8.09 23.00
C ILE A 202 -5.84 -7.89 23.74
N MET A 203 -4.88 -8.77 23.44
CA MET A 203 -3.56 -8.76 24.03
C MET A 203 -2.53 -8.45 22.96
N VAL A 204 -1.72 -7.41 23.18
CA VAL A 204 -0.63 -7.01 22.30
C VAL A 204 0.69 -7.10 23.05
N THR A 205 1.63 -7.91 22.56
CA THR A 205 2.94 -8.11 23.17
C THR A 205 4.04 -7.72 22.21
N ASN A 206 4.85 -6.74 22.60
CA ASN A 206 6.09 -6.38 21.89
C ASN A 206 7.16 -7.45 22.16
N LYS A 207 7.61 -8.15 21.13
CA LYS A 207 8.66 -9.19 21.22
C LYS A 207 10.08 -8.62 21.08
N GLY A 208 10.20 -7.34 20.72
CA GLY A 208 11.48 -6.63 20.69
C GLY A 208 12.09 -6.43 22.07
N THR A 209 13.28 -5.82 22.06
CA THR A 209 14.07 -5.53 23.26
C THR A 209 13.86 -4.13 23.81
N GLU A 210 13.29 -3.23 23.01
CA GLU A 210 13.09 -1.82 23.35
C GLU A 210 11.61 -1.48 23.42
N ALA A 211 11.25 -0.54 24.30
CA ALA A 211 9.92 0.01 24.32
C ALA A 211 9.68 0.81 23.04
N ILE A 212 8.46 0.71 22.52
CA ILE A 212 8.01 1.56 21.42
C ILE A 212 6.74 2.30 21.81
N SER A 213 6.51 3.45 21.21
CA SER A 213 5.25 4.17 21.30
C SER A 213 4.55 4.10 19.95
N VAL A 214 3.30 3.65 19.95
CA VAL A 214 2.45 3.56 18.75
C VAL A 214 1.32 4.58 18.81
N GLN A 215 1.00 5.20 17.69
CA GLN A 215 -0.12 6.13 17.60
C GLN A 215 -1.43 5.37 17.44
N THR A 216 -2.31 5.44 18.42
CA THR A 216 -3.58 4.69 18.46
C THR A 216 -4.79 5.50 17.99
N ARG A 217 -4.67 6.82 17.86
CA ARG A 217 -5.75 7.68 17.35
C ARG A 217 -5.22 8.89 16.59
N GLY A 218 -6.12 9.50 15.82
CA GLY A 218 -5.75 10.61 14.93
C GLY A 218 -5.13 10.13 13.62
N ARG A 219 -4.71 11.08 12.79
CA ARG A 219 -4.22 10.81 11.44
C ARG A 219 -2.91 10.03 11.47
N GLN A 220 -2.91 8.86 10.88
CA GLN A 220 -1.73 8.02 10.74
C GLN A 220 -0.87 8.46 9.55
N ARG A 221 0.46 8.55 9.75
CA ARG A 221 1.41 8.99 8.71
C ARG A 221 2.65 8.11 8.72
N PHE A 222 2.65 7.09 7.89
CA PHE A 222 3.78 6.17 7.72
C PHE A 222 3.98 5.88 6.23
N LEU A 223 5.00 5.10 5.92
CA LEU A 223 5.30 4.67 4.56
C LEU A 223 4.24 3.65 4.14
N SER A 224 3.39 4.03 3.19
CA SER A 224 2.36 3.18 2.61
C SER A 224 2.66 2.94 1.13
N PRO A 225 2.33 1.74 0.61
CA PRO A 225 2.42 1.50 -0.81
C PRO A 225 1.42 2.40 -1.56
N SER A 226 1.87 2.94 -2.68
CA SER A 226 1.13 3.83 -3.57
C SER A 226 1.02 3.14 -4.92
N GLY A 227 -0.20 2.78 -5.32
CA GLY A 227 -0.41 2.34 -6.70
C GLY A 227 -0.20 3.51 -7.67
N PRO A 228 0.03 3.22 -8.97
CA PRO A 228 0.29 4.25 -9.99
C PRO A 228 -0.89 5.18 -10.26
N ILE A 229 -2.10 4.78 -9.87
CA ILE A 229 -3.35 5.47 -10.18
C ILE A 229 -4.12 5.78 -8.90
N GLU A 230 -4.17 4.82 -7.97
CA GLU A 230 -4.82 4.95 -6.67
C GLU A 230 -3.94 4.33 -5.57
N PRO A 231 -4.08 4.77 -4.31
CA PRO A 231 -3.44 4.11 -3.17
C PRO A 231 -3.82 2.63 -3.11
N GLU A 232 -2.90 1.79 -2.64
CA GLU A 232 -3.17 0.36 -2.51
C GLU A 232 -4.36 0.08 -1.58
N PRO A 233 -5.27 -0.84 -1.96
CA PRO A 233 -6.36 -1.27 -1.09
C PRO A 233 -5.84 -1.78 0.27
N GLY A 234 -6.56 -1.45 1.34
CA GLY A 234 -6.15 -1.81 2.70
C GLY A 234 -5.11 -0.87 3.34
N PHE A 235 -4.55 0.07 2.59
CA PHE A 235 -3.68 1.13 3.11
C PHE A 235 -4.28 2.53 2.89
N PRO A 236 -5.42 2.85 3.54
CA PRO A 236 -6.03 4.17 3.40
C PRO A 236 -5.04 5.26 3.82
N LEU A 237 -4.74 6.16 2.87
CA LEU A 237 -3.92 7.34 3.14
C LEU A 237 -4.55 8.13 4.28
N GLN A 238 -3.79 8.36 5.34
CA GLN A 238 -4.20 9.18 6.49
C GLN A 238 -5.43 8.65 7.25
N ASP A 239 -5.52 7.33 7.45
CA ASP A 239 -6.55 6.74 8.30
C ASP A 239 -6.58 7.41 9.68
N ALA A 240 -7.72 8.02 10.04
CA ALA A 240 -7.91 8.72 11.30
C ALA A 240 -8.70 7.90 12.32
N ARG A 241 -9.19 6.71 11.95
CA ARG A 241 -9.97 5.84 12.84
C ARG A 241 -9.12 5.42 14.04
N SER A 242 -9.69 5.39 15.23
CA SER A 242 -9.00 4.86 16.40
C SER A 242 -8.65 3.39 16.19
N ARG A 243 -7.54 2.98 16.80
CA ARG A 243 -7.08 1.60 16.87
C ARG A 243 -7.71 0.97 18.10
N ILE A 244 -8.04 -0.30 18.02
CA ILE A 244 -8.74 -1.02 19.09
C ILE A 244 -7.95 -1.08 20.41
N ILE A 245 -6.64 -0.79 20.36
CA ILE A 245 -5.78 -0.72 21.55
C ILE A 245 -5.72 0.66 22.21
N ASP A 246 -6.42 1.66 21.64
CA ASP A 246 -6.50 3.01 22.21
C ASP A 246 -7.09 2.97 23.63
N PRO A 247 -6.50 3.66 24.61
CA PRO A 247 -6.95 3.63 26.00
C PRO A 247 -8.25 4.41 26.25
N GLU A 248 -8.58 5.39 25.41
CA GLU A 248 -9.72 6.29 25.64
C GLU A 248 -10.93 5.99 24.76
N LYS A 249 -10.71 5.44 23.55
CA LYS A 249 -11.77 5.17 22.57
C LYS A 249 -11.67 3.75 22.04
N SER A 250 -12.46 2.86 22.62
CA SER A 250 -12.75 1.56 22.01
C SER A 250 -13.62 1.75 20.77
N THR A 251 -13.14 1.28 19.61
CA THR A 251 -13.87 1.39 18.33
C THR A 251 -13.99 0.02 17.65
N PRO A 252 -14.79 -0.90 18.22
CA PRO A 252 -14.97 -2.26 17.68
C PRO A 252 -15.50 -2.22 16.25
N ALA A 253 -16.51 -1.39 15.94
CA ALA A 253 -17.06 -1.25 14.58
C ALA A 253 -16.04 -0.74 13.55
N ALA A 254 -15.02 0.00 13.99
CA ALA A 254 -13.95 0.44 13.11
C ALA A 254 -12.90 -0.65 12.87
N THR A 255 -12.81 -1.70 13.70
CA THR A 255 -11.69 -2.66 13.64
C THR A 255 -12.13 -4.09 13.40
N ILE A 256 -13.27 -4.52 13.92
CA ILE A 256 -13.73 -5.91 13.87
C ILE A 256 -14.70 -6.08 12.69
N GLN A 257 -14.46 -7.14 11.91
CA GLN A 257 -15.37 -7.61 10.87
C GLN A 257 -16.13 -8.84 11.38
N ILE A 258 -17.39 -8.95 10.97
CA ILE A 258 -18.23 -10.12 11.25
C ILE A 258 -18.49 -10.86 9.94
N PHE A 259 -18.24 -12.16 9.95
CA PHE A 259 -18.57 -13.04 8.85
C PHE A 259 -19.43 -14.20 9.31
N ASP A 260 -20.25 -14.70 8.41
CA ASP A 260 -21.06 -15.90 8.61
C ASP A 260 -20.15 -17.13 8.58
N ALA A 261 -20.19 -17.97 9.62
CA ALA A 261 -19.25 -19.07 9.80
C ALA A 261 -19.44 -20.18 8.74
N ALA A 262 -20.64 -20.34 8.19
CA ALA A 262 -20.93 -21.38 7.20
C ALA A 262 -20.49 -20.99 5.78
N THR A 263 -20.68 -19.72 5.43
CA THR A 263 -20.45 -19.20 4.06
C THR A 263 -19.16 -18.42 3.92
N ASN A 264 -18.52 -18.05 5.03
CA ASN A 264 -17.37 -17.16 5.09
C ASN A 264 -17.63 -15.78 4.44
N LYS A 265 -18.90 -15.40 4.27
CA LYS A 265 -19.27 -14.09 3.73
C LYS A 265 -19.27 -13.05 4.83
N VAL A 266 -18.72 -11.88 4.54
CA VAL A 266 -18.76 -10.73 5.45
C VAL A 266 -20.21 -10.26 5.58
N VAL A 267 -20.76 -10.36 6.79
CA VAL A 267 -22.11 -9.92 7.14
C VAL A 267 -22.09 -8.47 7.62
N ARG A 268 -21.03 -8.08 8.32
CA ARG A 268 -20.80 -6.70 8.75
C ARG A 268 -19.33 -6.33 8.57
N GLY A 269 -19.07 -5.41 7.65
CA GLY A 269 -17.73 -4.86 7.43
C GLY A 269 -17.36 -3.79 8.45
N THR A 270 -16.09 -3.42 8.46
CA THR A 270 -15.58 -2.29 9.26
C THR A 270 -16.10 -0.96 8.72
N THR A 271 -16.30 0.00 9.63
CA THR A 271 -16.66 1.37 9.26
C THR A 271 -15.56 1.99 8.39
N GLN A 272 -15.94 2.51 7.23
CA GLN A 272 -15.03 3.18 6.30
C GLN A 272 -14.54 4.52 6.87
N PRO A 273 -13.33 4.98 6.53
CA PRO A 273 -12.86 6.29 6.98
C PRO A 273 -13.78 7.38 6.42
N GLY A 274 -14.14 8.35 7.26
CA GLY A 274 -14.91 9.51 6.81
C GLY A 274 -14.08 10.42 5.89
N VAL A 275 -14.77 11.24 5.07
CA VAL A 275 -14.13 12.28 4.25
C VAL A 275 -13.55 13.35 5.20
N CYS A 276 -12.25 13.31 5.45
CA CYS A 276 -11.63 14.26 6.37
C CYS A 276 -11.37 15.61 5.67
N GLY A 277 -11.94 16.68 6.24
CA GLY A 277 -11.92 18.04 5.69
C GLY A 277 -10.62 18.83 5.87
N LEU A 278 -10.71 20.08 5.37
CA LEU A 278 -9.70 21.09 5.03
C LEU A 278 -8.42 21.16 5.88
N TYR A 279 -7.33 21.47 5.17
CA TYR A 279 -5.97 21.65 5.66
C TYR A 279 -5.84 22.95 6.47
N GLN A 280 -5.59 22.83 7.77
CA GLN A 280 -4.94 23.90 8.53
C GLN A 280 -3.46 23.53 8.72
N LYS A 281 -2.58 24.53 8.67
CA LYS A 281 -1.16 24.38 9.02
C LYS A 281 -1.07 24.02 10.51
N HIS A 282 -0.97 22.72 10.80
CA HIS A 282 -0.76 22.20 12.15
C HIS A 282 0.55 21.41 12.18
N ASP A 283 1.19 21.40 13.35
CA ASP A 283 2.33 20.52 13.61
C ASP A 283 1.90 19.05 13.37
N PRO A 284 2.54 18.34 12.42
CA PRO A 284 2.16 16.98 12.05
C PRO A 284 2.62 15.91 13.06
N ARG A 285 3.47 16.25 14.04
CA ARG A 285 3.94 15.32 15.08
C ARG A 285 2.76 14.81 15.91
N PRO A 286 2.65 13.50 16.19
CA PRO A 286 1.61 12.97 17.06
C PRO A 286 1.67 13.62 18.45
N LYS A 287 0.50 13.90 19.02
CA LYS A 287 0.40 14.30 20.42
C LYS A 287 0.60 13.08 21.33
N LEU A 288 1.19 13.28 22.49
CA LEU A 288 1.42 12.20 23.46
C LEU A 288 0.11 11.55 23.93
N GLU A 289 -0.97 12.32 24.05
CA GLU A 289 -2.32 11.79 24.37
C GLU A 289 -2.85 10.79 23.32
N THR A 290 -2.24 10.73 22.14
CA THR A 290 -2.64 9.82 21.06
C THR A 290 -1.75 8.58 20.96
N LEU A 291 -0.77 8.44 21.85
CA LEU A 291 0.20 7.35 21.86
C LEU A 291 -0.12 6.33 22.94
N THR A 292 0.20 5.07 22.64
CA THR A 292 0.23 3.98 23.61
C THR A 292 1.63 3.36 23.60
N ALA A 293 2.22 3.19 24.78
CA ALA A 293 3.51 2.51 24.92
C ALA A 293 3.33 0.99 24.92
N LEU A 294 4.18 0.30 24.15
CA LEU A 294 4.29 -1.16 24.12
C LEU A 294 5.67 -1.53 24.65
N ARG A 295 5.73 -1.96 25.91
CA ARG A 295 6.98 -2.32 26.57
C ARG A 295 7.44 -3.73 26.19
N PRO A 296 8.75 -4.00 26.20
CA PRO A 296 9.29 -5.31 25.85
C PRO A 296 8.68 -6.40 26.71
N ARG A 297 8.09 -7.41 26.08
CA ARG A 297 7.56 -8.63 26.72
C ARG A 297 6.45 -8.40 27.76
N GLU A 298 5.97 -7.17 27.91
CA GLU A 298 4.83 -6.84 28.75
C GLU A 298 3.56 -6.80 27.88
N PRO A 299 2.57 -7.67 28.15
CA PRO A 299 1.34 -7.67 27.38
C PRO A 299 0.50 -6.42 27.70
N LEU A 300 0.15 -5.66 26.67
CA LEU A 300 -0.91 -4.67 26.73
C LEU A 300 -2.26 -5.36 26.56
N ILE A 301 -3.09 -5.33 27.59
CA ILE A 301 -4.43 -5.93 27.57
C ILE A 301 -5.49 -4.83 27.42
N ARG A 302 -6.46 -5.07 26.54
CA ARG A 302 -7.62 -4.21 26.30
C ARG A 302 -8.89 -5.05 26.23
N HIS A 303 -9.86 -4.68 27.05
CA HIS A 303 -11.20 -5.27 27.00
C HIS A 303 -12.09 -4.38 26.13
N VAL A 304 -12.78 -5.00 25.18
CA VAL A 304 -13.59 -4.32 24.18
C VAL A 304 -14.99 -4.91 24.20
N ASP A 305 -15.96 -4.07 24.51
CA ASP A 305 -17.37 -4.41 24.33
C ASP A 305 -17.68 -4.50 22.83
N ALA A 306 -18.18 -5.64 22.39
CA ALA A 306 -18.61 -5.90 21.03
C ALA A 306 -20.13 -6.13 20.92
N GLY A 307 -20.90 -5.93 22.00
CA GLY A 307 -22.35 -6.15 22.06
C GLY A 307 -23.11 -5.40 20.96
N ASP A 308 -22.87 -4.08 20.83
CA ASP A 308 -23.49 -3.26 19.78
C ASP A 308 -23.11 -3.72 18.36
N LEU A 309 -21.91 -4.29 18.21
CA LEU A 309 -21.43 -4.78 16.91
C LEU A 309 -22.16 -6.04 16.48
N VAL A 310 -22.61 -6.88 17.42
CA VAL A 310 -23.32 -8.13 17.16
C VAL A 310 -24.84 -7.97 17.32
N ALA A 311 -25.29 -6.84 17.87
CA ALA A 311 -26.70 -6.53 17.97
C ALA A 311 -27.39 -6.58 16.61
N LYS A 312 -28.61 -7.18 16.60
CA LYS A 312 -29.47 -7.34 15.41
C LYS A 312 -28.90 -8.26 14.33
N LEU A 313 -27.91 -9.08 14.64
CA LEU A 313 -27.59 -10.22 13.79
C LEU A 313 -28.76 -11.23 13.83
N PRO A 314 -29.05 -11.92 12.72
CA PRO A 314 -29.99 -13.03 12.74
C PRO A 314 -29.40 -14.20 13.53
N ASP A 315 -30.27 -15.13 13.94
CA ASP A 315 -29.82 -16.35 14.60
C ASP A 315 -28.87 -17.13 13.68
N GLY A 316 -27.77 -17.61 14.24
CA GLY A 316 -26.71 -18.27 13.48
C GLY A 316 -25.34 -18.25 14.16
N LYS A 317 -24.34 -18.81 13.47
CA LYS A 317 -22.95 -18.83 13.92
C LYS A 317 -22.12 -17.82 13.13
N PHE A 318 -21.38 -16.99 13.84
CA PHE A 318 -20.58 -15.93 13.24
C PHE A 318 -19.14 -15.96 13.78
N GLY A 319 -18.20 -15.54 12.95
CA GLY A 319 -16.83 -15.28 13.36
C GLY A 319 -16.56 -13.77 13.42
N LEU A 320 -15.88 -13.35 14.48
CA LEU A 320 -15.34 -12.00 14.64
C LEU A 320 -13.84 -12.05 14.36
N ARG A 321 -13.38 -11.21 13.45
CA ARG A 321 -11.95 -11.09 13.10
C ARG A 321 -11.49 -9.64 13.10
N MET A 322 -10.23 -9.42 13.42
CA MET A 322 -9.63 -8.09 13.37
C MET A 322 -9.24 -7.73 11.93
N GLU A 323 -9.67 -6.56 11.45
CA GLU A 323 -9.17 -5.98 10.21
C GLU A 323 -7.76 -5.44 10.42
N ARG A 324 -6.84 -5.83 9.51
CA ARG A 324 -5.44 -5.40 9.49
C ARG A 324 -5.32 -3.87 9.40
N ARG A 325 -4.55 -3.25 10.30
CA ARG A 325 -4.37 -1.78 10.35
C ARG A 325 -2.97 -1.34 10.73
N GLY A 326 -2.38 -0.45 9.94
CA GLY A 326 -1.08 0.15 10.28
C GLY A 326 -1.17 1.22 11.36
N MET A 327 -0.11 1.36 12.15
CA MET A 327 0.10 2.39 13.16
C MET A 327 1.47 3.04 12.96
N TRP A 328 1.52 4.37 13.04
CA TRP A 328 2.79 5.08 13.18
C TRP A 328 3.43 4.74 14.53
N TRP A 329 4.75 4.70 14.58
CA TRP A 329 5.48 4.32 15.78
C TRP A 329 6.85 5.00 15.87
N CYS A 330 7.44 4.99 17.08
CA CYS A 330 8.83 5.34 17.32
C CYS A 330 9.38 4.56 18.52
N VAL A 331 10.71 4.51 18.66
CA VAL A 331 11.40 3.94 19.83
C VAL A 331 11.26 4.89 21.02
N GLY A 332 10.98 4.33 22.21
CA GLY A 332 10.82 5.04 23.48
C GLY A 332 9.41 4.96 24.07
N ASP A 333 9.29 5.21 25.37
CA ASP A 333 8.01 5.23 26.10
C ASP A 333 7.40 6.64 26.09
N CYS A 334 6.12 6.76 25.76
CA CYS A 334 5.44 8.06 25.70
C CYS A 334 5.40 8.80 27.05
N LYS A 335 5.55 8.11 28.18
CA LYS A 335 5.71 8.73 29.50
C LYS A 335 7.05 9.44 29.67
N GLU A 336 8.11 8.91 29.05
CA GLU A 336 9.44 9.54 29.07
C GLU A 336 9.45 10.80 28.20
N PHE A 337 8.74 10.78 27.07
CA PHE A 337 8.57 11.97 26.24
C PHE A 337 7.84 13.09 26.99
N ALA A 338 6.80 12.75 27.76
CA ALA A 338 6.06 13.73 28.56
C ALA A 338 6.93 14.39 29.64
N ALA A 339 7.88 13.63 30.23
CA ALA A 339 8.81 14.16 31.22
C ALA A 339 9.78 15.21 30.63
N ALA A 340 10.00 15.22 29.32
CA ALA A 340 10.82 16.22 28.63
C ALA A 340 10.09 17.56 28.40
N GLY A 341 8.79 17.66 28.70
CA GLY A 341 8.04 18.92 28.71
C GLY A 341 7.35 19.32 27.39
N ASP A 342 7.37 18.47 26.36
CA ASP A 342 6.58 18.65 25.12
C ASP A 342 5.28 17.84 25.20
N ASP A 343 4.18 18.32 24.63
CA ASP A 343 2.90 17.60 24.53
C ASP A 343 2.86 16.68 23.30
N ARG A 344 3.94 16.65 22.53
CA ARG A 344 4.11 15.87 21.29
C ARG A 344 5.37 15.01 21.30
N VAL A 345 5.41 14.10 20.32
CA VAL A 345 6.61 13.31 20.02
C VAL A 345 7.82 14.25 19.79
N PRO A 346 9.00 13.93 20.36
CA PRO A 346 10.23 14.65 20.08
C PRO A 346 10.51 14.75 18.57
N SER A 347 10.87 15.94 18.09
CA SER A 347 11.04 16.21 16.65
C SER A 347 12.00 15.25 15.94
N HIS A 348 13.10 14.86 16.61
CA HIS A 348 14.09 13.95 16.06
C HIS A 348 13.62 12.49 15.92
N LEU A 349 12.54 12.10 16.62
CA LEU A 349 11.92 10.77 16.51
C LEU A 349 10.78 10.73 15.48
N TYR A 350 10.29 11.90 15.06
CA TYR A 350 9.18 11.97 14.11
C TYR A 350 9.66 11.77 12.67
N ASN A 351 9.33 10.61 12.10
CA ASN A 351 9.58 10.29 10.70
C ASN A 351 8.35 9.62 10.08
N THR A 352 7.91 10.10 8.91
CA THR A 352 6.78 9.50 8.17
C THR A 352 7.25 8.46 7.14
N LYS A 353 8.55 8.37 6.88
CA LYS A 353 9.18 7.40 5.98
C LYS A 353 9.63 6.18 6.75
N ILE A 354 8.70 5.57 7.48
CA ILE A 354 8.94 4.34 8.25
C ILE A 354 7.83 3.34 7.95
N PRO A 355 8.12 2.03 7.90
CA PRO A 355 7.08 1.01 7.85
C PRO A 355 6.17 1.10 9.09
N PRO A 356 4.86 0.86 8.97
CA PRO A 356 3.94 0.85 10.11
C PRO A 356 4.15 -0.36 11.02
N VAL A 357 3.83 -0.22 12.31
CA VAL A 357 3.45 -1.39 13.13
C VAL A 357 2.10 -1.87 12.63
N MET A 358 2.01 -3.13 12.23
CA MET A 358 0.75 -3.72 11.78
C MET A 358 -0.01 -4.29 12.97
N LEU A 359 -1.20 -3.74 13.21
CA LEU A 359 -2.20 -4.34 14.08
C LEU A 359 -2.94 -5.41 13.27
N GLU A 360 -2.51 -6.66 13.40
CA GLU A 360 -2.99 -7.82 12.67
C GLU A 360 -3.07 -9.01 13.62
N CYS A 361 -4.20 -9.72 13.60
CA CYS A 361 -4.46 -10.86 14.46
C CYS A 361 -5.10 -11.98 13.62
N GLY A 362 -4.52 -13.18 13.67
CA GLY A 362 -5.04 -14.35 12.98
C GLY A 362 -6.18 -15.06 13.74
N ASP A 363 -6.41 -14.69 15.00
CA ASP A 363 -7.44 -15.30 15.82
C ASP A 363 -8.85 -14.92 15.31
N ILE A 364 -9.76 -15.89 15.41
CA ILE A 364 -11.18 -15.72 15.11
C ILE A 364 -11.94 -16.07 16.37
N VAL A 365 -12.78 -15.14 16.84
CA VAL A 365 -13.68 -15.39 17.96
C VAL A 365 -15.04 -15.80 17.40
N GLU A 366 -15.42 -17.04 17.65
CA GLU A 366 -16.73 -17.57 17.24
C GLU A 366 -17.80 -17.18 18.26
N ILE A 367 -18.97 -16.82 17.76
CA ILE A 367 -20.16 -16.55 18.56
C ILE A 367 -21.36 -17.27 17.97
N GLU A 368 -22.33 -17.60 18.81
CA GLU A 368 -23.64 -18.09 18.40
C GLU A 368 -24.72 -17.10 18.79
N VAL A 369 -25.47 -16.58 17.82
CA VAL A 369 -26.61 -15.71 18.07
C VAL A 369 -27.87 -16.57 18.11
N LYS A 370 -28.63 -16.48 19.20
CA LYS A 370 -29.95 -17.13 19.38
C LYS A 370 -30.88 -16.17 20.10
N ASP A 371 -32.11 -16.03 19.60
CA ASP A 371 -33.12 -15.13 20.16
C ASP A 371 -32.60 -13.69 20.34
N GLY A 372 -31.71 -13.25 19.45
CA GLY A 372 -31.08 -11.93 19.49
C GLY A 372 -29.97 -11.75 20.54
N VAL A 373 -29.56 -12.81 21.25
CA VAL A 373 -28.45 -12.80 22.22
C VAL A 373 -27.23 -13.50 21.63
N ALA A 374 -26.07 -12.85 21.67
CA ALA A 374 -24.80 -13.42 21.22
C ALA A 374 -24.11 -14.17 22.37
N ARG A 375 -24.01 -15.49 22.23
CA ARG A 375 -23.43 -16.42 23.19
C ARG A 375 -22.15 -17.06 22.72
#